data_AF-A0AAW6XUZ7-F1
#
_entry.id   AF-A0AAW6XUZ7-F1
#
_cell.length_a   1.000
_cell.length_b   1.000
_cell.length_c   1.000
_cell.angle_alpha   90.00
_cell.angle_beta   90.00
_cell.angle_gamma   90.00
#
_symmetry.space_group_name_H-M   'P 1'
#
loop_
_entity.id
_entity.type
_entity.pdbx_description
1 polymer ?
#
loop_
_entity_poly.entity_id
_entity_poly.type
_entity_poly.pdbx_seq_one_letter_code
_entity_poly.pdbx_strand_id
1 'polypeptide(L)'
;TYLETGELTNEQIIAGLRQRTIASEVYPVFAGSAFKNKGVQPMLDGVLAFLPSPLDVPPVHGFEPRHEDEELIRKPDENEPFAALAFKVAVHPFYGKL
;
A
#
# COMPACT_ATOMS: atom_id res chain seq x y z
N THR A 1 26.44 -0.54 -11.16
CA THR A 1 25.34 0.41 -11.46
C THR A 1 25.12 0.46 -12.96
N TYR A 2 23.94 0.83 -13.50
CA TYR A 2 23.71 0.88 -14.96
C TYR A 2 24.82 1.65 -15.71
N LEU A 3 25.31 2.76 -15.13
CA LEU A 3 26.39 3.58 -15.71
C LEU A 3 27.76 2.88 -15.76
N GLU A 4 27.96 1.79 -15.03
CA GLU A 4 29.22 1.05 -14.97
C GLU A 4 29.16 -0.26 -15.76
N THR A 5 28.03 -0.98 -15.68
CA THR A 5 27.86 -2.33 -16.26
C THR A 5 26.97 -2.35 -17.49
N GLY A 6 26.24 -1.27 -17.79
CA GLY A 6 25.35 -1.16 -18.95
C GLY A 6 24.04 -1.94 -18.85
N GLU A 7 23.89 -2.85 -17.88
CA GLU A 7 22.73 -3.72 -17.72
C GLU A 7 22.25 -3.77 -16.27
N LEU A 8 20.94 -3.99 -16.10
CA LEU A 8 20.28 -4.24 -14.82
C LEU A 8 19.64 -5.63 -14.87
N THR A 9 19.74 -6.39 -13.77
CA THR A 9 19.01 -7.67 -13.66
C THR A 9 17.51 -7.41 -13.49
N ASN A 10 16.67 -8.41 -13.81
CA ASN A 10 15.22 -8.30 -13.61
C ASN A 10 14.87 -7.96 -12.16
N GLU A 11 15.58 -8.54 -11.19
CA GLU A 11 15.39 -8.27 -9.76
C GLU A 11 15.68 -6.80 -9.42
N GLN A 12 16.76 -6.25 -9.98
CA GLN A 12 17.11 -4.83 -9.79
C GLN A 12 16.07 -3.90 -10.41
N ILE A 13 15.55 -4.25 -11.58
CA ILE A 13 14.49 -3.48 -12.25
C ILE A 13 13.22 -3.50 -11.40
N ILE A 14 12.77 -4.68 -10.95
CA ILE A 14 11.56 -4.82 -10.13
C ILE A 14 11.71 -4.07 -8.80
N ALA A 15 12.85 -4.20 -8.12
CA ALA A 15 13.12 -3.49 -6.87
C ALA A 15 13.12 -1.97 -7.06
N GLY A 16 13.77 -1.48 -8.12
CA GLY A 16 13.79 -0.05 -8.44
C GLY A 16 12.41 0.51 -8.80
N LEU A 17 11.61 -0.25 -9.55
CA LEU A 17 10.23 0.13 -9.86
C LEU A 17 9.36 0.15 -8.60
N ARG A 18 9.48 -0.84 -7.71
CA ARG A 18 8.73 -0.88 -6.44
C ARG A 18 9.06 0.34 -5.58
N GLN A 19 10.35 0.62 -5.38
CA GLN A 19 10.78 1.76 -4.56
C GLN A 19 10.21 3.08 -5.09
N ARG A 20 10.28 3.31 -6.40
CA ARG A 20 9.74 4.53 -7.02
C ARG A 20 8.22 4.57 -7.07
N THR A 21 7.55 3.41 -7.11
CA THR A 21 6.09 3.32 -7.03
C THR A 21 5.60 3.72 -5.64
N ILE A 22 6.24 3.21 -4.58
CA ILE A 22 5.91 3.54 -3.19
C ILE A 22 6.19 5.04 -2.92
N ALA A 23 7.26 5.58 -3.47
CA ALA A 23 7.58 7.01 -3.42
C ALA A 23 6.67 7.90 -4.30
N SER A 24 5.74 7.32 -5.05
CA SER A 24 4.87 8.03 -6.00
C SER A 24 5.61 8.82 -7.10
N GLU A 25 6.79 8.36 -7.50
CA GLU A 25 7.61 8.94 -8.56
C GLU A 25 7.37 8.30 -9.93
N VAL A 26 6.89 7.05 -9.92
CA VAL A 26 6.60 6.24 -11.11
C VAL A 26 5.26 5.52 -10.93
N TYR A 27 4.51 5.37 -12.02
CA TYR A 27 3.25 4.64 -12.06
C TYR A 27 3.34 3.51 -13.09
N PRO A 28 3.54 2.24 -12.66
CA PRO A 28 3.58 1.11 -13.58
C PRO A 28 2.27 0.95 -14.36
N VAL A 29 2.35 0.92 -15.69
CA VAL A 29 1.18 0.80 -16.57
C VAL A 29 1.05 -0.64 -17.07
N PHE A 30 -0.13 -1.22 -16.86
CA PHE A 30 -0.49 -2.55 -17.34
C PHE A 30 -1.57 -2.46 -18.43
N ALA A 31 -1.56 -3.40 -19.37
CA ALA A 31 -2.59 -3.53 -20.39
C ALA A 31 -3.41 -4.80 -20.16
N GLY A 32 -4.73 -4.70 -20.30
CA GLY A 32 -5.64 -5.82 -20.12
C GLY A 32 -7.07 -5.45 -20.48
N SER A 33 -7.93 -6.47 -20.56
CA SER A 33 -9.37 -6.32 -20.68
C SER A 33 -10.03 -7.19 -19.62
N ALA A 34 -10.49 -6.56 -18.55
CA ALA A 34 -11.25 -7.24 -17.50
C ALA A 34 -12.52 -7.88 -18.08
N PHE A 35 -13.21 -7.19 -19.00
CA PHE A 35 -14.40 -7.72 -19.68
C PHE A 35 -14.15 -9.03 -20.43
N LYS A 36 -12.97 -9.18 -21.05
CA LYS A 36 -12.58 -10.40 -21.76
C LYS A 36 -11.75 -11.37 -20.90
N ASN A 37 -11.59 -11.09 -19.61
CA ASN A 37 -10.75 -11.85 -18.68
C ASN A 37 -9.29 -12.03 -19.17
N LYS A 38 -8.71 -10.99 -19.78
CA LYS A 38 -7.32 -11.00 -20.29
C LYS A 38 -6.47 -9.98 -19.55
N GLY A 39 -5.30 -10.39 -19.07
CA GLY A 39 -4.36 -9.49 -18.37
C GLY A 39 -4.70 -9.22 -16.90
N VAL A 40 -5.77 -9.82 -16.35
CA VAL A 40 -6.14 -9.67 -14.93
C VAL A 40 -5.09 -10.31 -14.02
N GLN A 41 -4.65 -11.54 -14.33
CA GLN A 41 -3.65 -12.24 -13.50
C GLN A 41 -2.30 -11.50 -13.47
N PRO A 42 -1.70 -11.11 -14.62
CA PRO A 42 -0.46 -10.30 -14.59
C PRO A 42 -0.61 -8.94 -13.89
N MET A 43 -1.80 -8.34 -13.92
CA MET A 43 -2.07 -7.11 -13.17
C MET A 43 -2.08 -7.36 -11.66
N LEU A 44 -2.67 -8.48 -11.21
CA LEU A 44 -2.63 -8.90 -9.80
C LEU A 44 -1.22 -9.27 -9.33
N ASP A 45 -0.41 -9.89 -10.18
CA ASP A 45 1.02 -10.10 -9.90
C ASP A 45 1.75 -8.76 -9.73
N GLY A 46 1.39 -7.77 -10.55
CA GLY A 46 1.88 -6.40 -10.44
C GLY A 46 1.49 -5.71 -9.13
N VAL A 47 0.30 -5.97 -8.61
CA VAL A 47 -0.13 -5.48 -7.28
C VAL A 47 0.82 -5.97 -6.20
N LEU A 48 1.13 -7.27 -6.19
CA LEU A 48 2.05 -7.86 -5.21
C LEU A 48 3.47 -7.31 -5.37
N ALA A 49 3.93 -7.14 -6.62
CA ALA A 49 5.27 -6.65 -6.91
C ALA A 49 5.48 -5.18 -6.52
N PHE A 50 4.51 -4.31 -6.80
CA PHE A 50 4.74 -2.86 -6.80
C PHE A 50 3.95 -2.06 -5.75
N LEU A 51 2.81 -2.56 -5.25
CA LEU A 51 2.05 -1.82 -4.24
C LEU A 51 2.61 -2.03 -2.82
N PRO A 52 2.48 -1.02 -1.94
CA PRO A 52 3.01 -1.08 -0.59
C PRO A 52 2.24 -2.09 0.28
N SER A 53 2.96 -2.70 1.21
CA SER A 53 2.39 -3.34 2.39
C SER A 53 2.21 -2.33 3.54
N PRO A 54 1.45 -2.66 4.60
CA PRO A 54 1.33 -1.77 5.77
C PRO A 54 2.67 -1.39 6.42
N LEU A 55 3.73 -2.19 6.21
CA LEU A 55 5.08 -1.92 6.74
C LEU A 55 5.88 -0.94 5.85
N ASP A 56 5.45 -0.75 4.60
CA ASP A 56 6.11 0.14 3.64
C ASP A 56 5.62 1.59 3.75
N VAL A 57 4.57 1.84 4.52
CA VAL A 57 3.97 3.17 4.70
C VAL A 57 4.34 3.77 6.06
N PRO A 58 4.46 5.11 6.16
CA PRO A 58 4.69 5.77 7.44
C PRO A 58 3.63 5.41 8.48
N PRO A 59 3.99 5.37 9.78
CA PRO A 59 3.04 5.26 10.88
C PRO A 59 1.91 6.30 10.80
N VAL A 60 0.77 5.99 11.41
CA VAL A 60 -0.36 6.92 11.45
C VAL A 60 -0.13 7.96 12.53
N HIS A 61 -0.27 9.22 12.18
CA HIS A 61 -0.20 10.35 13.11
C HIS A 61 -1.61 10.73 13.59
N GLY A 62 -1.72 11.10 14.86
CA GLY A 62 -2.95 11.59 15.49
C GLY A 62 -2.63 12.45 16.69
N PHE A 63 -3.65 12.80 17.47
CA PHE A 63 -3.51 13.64 18.66
C PHE A 63 -4.16 12.95 19.86
N GLU A 64 -3.65 13.22 21.06
CA GLU A 64 -4.27 12.72 22.28
C GLU A 64 -5.70 13.28 22.39
N PRO A 65 -6.72 12.43 22.64
CA PRO A 65 -8.07 12.88 22.84
C PRO A 65 -8.17 14.03 23.86
N ARG A 66 -8.75 15.16 23.42
CA ARG A 66 -8.91 16.40 24.21
C ARG A 66 -7.63 17.22 24.42
N HIS A 67 -6.50 16.82 23.83
CA HIS A 67 -5.22 17.52 23.87
C HIS A 67 -4.64 17.63 22.45
N GLU A 68 -5.13 18.59 21.67
CA GLU A 68 -4.77 18.76 20.25
C GLU A 68 -3.30 19.17 20.03
N ASP A 69 -2.64 19.69 21.06
CA ASP A 69 -1.21 20.06 21.00
C ASP A 69 -0.28 18.86 21.24
N GLU A 70 -0.82 17.72 21.68
CA GLU A 70 -0.04 16.51 21.97
C GLU A 70 -0.17 15.49 20.83
N GLU A 71 0.85 15.44 19.98
CA GLU A 71 0.91 14.50 18.85
C GLU A 71 1.24 13.07 19.33
N LEU A 72 0.48 12.09 18.81
CA LEU A 72 0.67 10.67 19.02
C LEU A 72 0.94 9.97 17.69
N ILE A 73 1.78 8.93 17.73
CA ILE A 73 2.07 8.08 16.59
C ILE A 73 1.57 6.67 16.88
N ARG A 74 0.95 6.03 15.88
CA ARG A 74 0.50 4.63 15.91
C ARG A 74 1.27 3.84 14.87
N LYS A 75 2.15 2.94 15.32
CA LYS A 75 2.90 2.05 14.43
C LYS A 75 2.06 0.81 14.11
N PRO A 76 2.29 0.18 12.95
CA PRO A 76 1.68 -1.10 12.61
C PRO A 76 2.35 -2.26 13.39
N ASP A 77 2.23 -2.26 14.71
CA ASP A 77 2.79 -3.26 15.63
C ASP A 77 1.68 -3.85 16.52
N GLU A 78 1.69 -5.17 16.67
CA GLU A 78 0.72 -5.92 17.49
C GLU A 78 0.85 -5.66 18.99
N ASN A 79 2.00 -5.13 19.43
CA ASN A 79 2.26 -4.81 20.83
C ASN A 79 1.83 -3.37 21.20
N GLU A 80 1.48 -2.54 20.22
CA GLU A 80 0.96 -1.20 20.48
C GLU A 80 -0.51 -1.22 20.94
N PRO A 81 -0.96 -0.21 21.70
CA PRO A 81 -2.37 -0.11 22.07
C PRO A 81 -3.26 -0.02 20.83
N PHE A 82 -4.38 -0.75 20.86
CA PHE A 82 -5.31 -0.83 19.74
C PHE A 82 -5.79 0.55 19.27
N ALA A 83 -5.64 0.81 17.97
CA ALA A 83 -6.17 1.97 17.27
C ALA A 83 -6.70 1.54 15.91
N ALA A 84 -7.87 2.05 15.50
CA ALA A 84 -8.49 1.73 14.23
C ALA A 84 -9.32 2.90 13.69
N LEU A 85 -9.50 2.95 12.37
CA LEU A 85 -10.30 3.95 11.68
C LEU A 85 -11.56 3.31 11.10
N ALA A 86 -12.73 3.70 11.61
CA ALA A 86 -14.01 3.34 10.99
C ALA A 86 -14.23 4.20 9.73
N PHE A 87 -14.07 3.60 8.55
CA PHE A 87 -14.19 4.33 7.27
C PHE A 87 -15.56 4.19 6.59
N LYS A 88 -16.36 3.18 6.98
CA LYS A 88 -17.70 2.93 6.42
C LYS A 88 -18.63 2.39 7.49
N VAL A 89 -19.88 2.85 7.43
CA VAL A 89 -21.00 2.28 8.20
C VAL A 89 -22.01 1.69 7.23
N ALA A 90 -22.40 0.45 7.46
CA ALA A 90 -23.41 -0.26 6.68
C ALA A 90 -24.42 -0.97 7.60
N VAL A 91 -25.63 -1.20 7.11
CA VAL A 91 -26.64 -1.97 7.85
C VAL A 91 -26.91 -3.25 7.08
N HIS A 92 -26.54 -4.37 7.69
CA HIS A 92 -26.80 -5.70 7.17
C HIS A 92 -28.14 -6.24 7.71
N PRO A 93 -29.02 -6.81 6.87
CA PRO A 93 -30.36 -7.26 7.28
C PRO A 93 -30.37 -8.27 8.44
N PHE A 94 -29.32 -9.10 8.54
CA PHE A 94 -29.23 -10.18 9.54
C PHE A 94 -28.26 -9.87 10.69
N TYR A 95 -27.31 -8.94 10.49
CA TYR A 95 -26.21 -8.70 11.44
C TYR A 95 -26.22 -7.28 12.02
N GLY A 96 -27.16 -6.42 11.62
CA GLY A 96 -27.27 -5.07 12.13
C GLY A 96 -26.20 -4.13 11.55
N LYS A 97 -25.70 -3.21 12.38
CA LYS A 97 -24.76 -2.16 11.96
C LYS A 97 -23.33 -2.71 11.92
N LEU A 98 -22.69 -2.63 10.75
CA LEU A 98 -21.28 -2.95 10.46
C LEU A 98 -20.47 -1.67 10.25
#